data_AF-A0A915L8J4-F1
#
_entry.id   AF-A0A915L8J4-F1
#
_cell.length_a   1.000
_cell.length_b   1.000
_cell.length_c   1.000
_cell.angle_alpha   90.00
_cell.angle_beta   90.00
_cell.angle_gamma   90.00
#
_symmetry.space_group_name_H-M   'P 1'
#
loop_
_entity.id
_entity.type
_entity.pdbx_description
1 polymer ?
#
loop_
_entity_poly.entity_id
_entity_poly.type
_entity_poly.pdbx_seq_one_letter_code
_entity_poly.pdbx_strand_id
1 'polypeptide(L)'
;MNTKPSSISGGQLLDRVTSSDSVPETQIAFFIRQLLQALEHMHNKNIVHLDLRPENIMLSEKGTDQIKLSDFGLSRRLRRDKSTFGTMGSPEFVAPEIVQQRPVSLSTDMWSVGVLAYVM
;
A
#
# COMPACT_ATOMS: atom_id res chain seq x y z
N MET A 1 -18.46 9.65 19.61
CA MET A 1 -18.76 8.21 19.36
C MET A 1 -17.43 7.50 19.18
N ASN A 2 -17.00 6.68 20.15
CA ASN A 2 -15.79 5.88 20.07
C ASN A 2 -16.10 4.60 19.29
N THR A 3 -15.85 4.60 17.98
CA THR A 3 -15.84 3.35 17.21
C THR A 3 -14.58 2.60 17.60
N LYS A 4 -14.74 1.46 18.28
CA LYS A 4 -13.67 0.45 18.45
C LYS A 4 -13.02 0.23 17.08
N PRO A 5 -11.69 0.21 16.94
CA PRO A 5 -11.08 -0.13 15.67
C PRO A 5 -11.59 -1.51 15.25
N SER A 6 -12.20 -1.58 14.06
CA SER A 6 -12.66 -2.85 13.48
C SER A 6 -11.45 -3.77 13.35
N SER A 7 -11.46 -4.90 14.04
CA SER A 7 -10.41 -5.92 13.89
C SER A 7 -10.36 -6.36 12.42
N ILE A 8 -9.16 -6.38 11.82
CA ILE A 8 -8.98 -6.88 10.46
C ILE A 8 -8.95 -8.40 10.53
N SER A 9 -9.91 -9.07 9.91
CA SER A 9 -10.10 -10.54 10.05
C SER A 9 -10.06 -11.30 8.72
N GLY A 10 -9.97 -10.60 7.59
CA GLY A 10 -10.05 -11.19 6.25
C GLY A 10 -8.78 -11.87 5.75
N GLY A 11 -7.64 -11.68 6.42
CA GLY A 11 -6.34 -12.20 5.95
C GLY A 11 -5.66 -11.27 4.94
N GLN A 12 -4.58 -11.73 4.32
CA GLN A 12 -3.84 -10.96 3.32
C GLN A 12 -4.53 -11.05 1.95
N LEU A 13 -4.46 -9.98 1.16
CA LEU A 13 -5.02 -9.97 -0.19
C LEU A 13 -4.31 -10.99 -1.10
N LEU A 14 -3.00 -11.16 -0.93
CA LEU A 14 -2.22 -12.09 -1.75
C LEU A 14 -2.72 -13.53 -1.64
N ASP A 15 -3.05 -13.99 -0.43
CA ASP A 15 -3.60 -15.32 -0.19
C ASP A 15 -4.90 -15.53 -0.98
N ARG A 16 -5.74 -14.50 -1.06
CA ARG A 16 -7.01 -14.54 -1.80
C ARG A 16 -6.80 -14.60 -3.32
N VAL A 17 -5.81 -13.86 -3.82
CA VAL A 17 -5.48 -13.81 -5.25
C VAL A 17 -4.85 -15.14 -5.69
N THR A 18 -3.92 -15.68 -4.90
CA THR A 18 -3.19 -16.91 -5.23
C THR A 18 -3.98 -18.20 -4.98
N SER A 19 -5.01 -18.18 -4.11
CA SER A 19 -5.88 -19.34 -3.88
C SER A 19 -6.91 -19.58 -4.98
N SER A 20 -7.00 -18.70 -5.98
CA SER A 20 -7.99 -18.77 -7.05
C SER A 20 -7.32 -19.22 -8.35
N ASP A 21 -7.93 -20.14 -9.11
CA ASP A 21 -7.37 -20.63 -10.38
C ASP A 21 -7.14 -19.52 -11.41
N SER A 22 -7.93 -18.44 -11.33
CA SER A 22 -7.76 -17.22 -12.10
C SER A 22 -8.46 -16.05 -11.39
N VAL A 23 -7.83 -14.88 -11.40
CA VAL A 23 -8.44 -13.63 -10.96
C VAL A 23 -8.57 -12.71 -12.17
N PRO A 24 -9.79 -12.23 -12.50
CA PRO A 24 -9.95 -11.38 -13.68
C PRO A 24 -9.33 -10.00 -13.43
N GLU A 25 -8.80 -9.38 -14.48
CA GLU A 25 -8.19 -8.05 -14.43
C GLU A 25 -9.15 -6.99 -13.84
N THR A 26 -10.46 -7.14 -14.07
CA THR A 26 -11.48 -6.27 -13.46
C THR A 26 -11.48 -6.33 -11.93
N GLN A 27 -11.18 -7.48 -11.35
CA GLN A 27 -11.05 -7.67 -9.91
C GLN A 27 -9.75 -7.06 -9.40
N ILE A 28 -8.64 -7.23 -10.12
CA ILE A 28 -7.36 -6.59 -9.78
C ILE A 28 -7.50 -5.06 -9.82
N ALA A 29 -8.11 -4.51 -10.88
CA ALA A 29 -8.42 -3.09 -10.99
C ALA A 29 -9.31 -2.60 -9.83
N PHE A 30 -10.23 -3.43 -9.34
CA PHE A 30 -11.05 -3.11 -8.17
C PHE A 30 -10.22 -3.00 -6.88
N PHE A 31 -9.23 -3.87 -6.67
CA PHE A 31 -8.30 -3.77 -5.54
C PHE A 31 -7.36 -2.56 -5.66
N ILE A 32 -6.76 -2.35 -6.83
CA ILE A 32 -5.87 -1.21 -7.08
C ILE A 32 -6.60 0.12 -6.88
N ARG A 33 -7.86 0.24 -7.33
CA ARG A 33 -8.68 1.44 -7.10
C ARG A 33 -8.85 1.73 -5.60
N GLN A 34 -9.11 0.72 -4.78
CA GLN A 34 -9.22 0.91 -3.33
C GLN A 34 -7.88 1.31 -2.69
N LEU A 35 -6.77 0.73 -3.16
CA LEU A 35 -5.42 1.09 -2.71
C LEU A 35 -5.11 2.56 -3.03
N LEU A 36 -5.44 3.00 -4.25
CA LEU A 36 -5.29 4.40 -4.66
C LEU A 36 -6.15 5.34 -3.82
N GLN A 37 -7.37 4.95 -3.44
CA GLN A 37 -8.22 5.74 -2.53
C GLN A 37 -7.61 5.87 -1.13
N ALA A 38 -7.00 4.80 -0.60
CA ALA A 38 -6.29 4.85 0.67
C ALA A 38 -5.06 5.77 0.59
N LEU A 39 -4.29 5.69 -0.49
CA LEU A 39 -3.13 6.56 -0.72
C LEU A 39 -3.52 8.02 -0.93
N GLU A 40 -4.56 8.30 -1.71
CA GLU A 40 -5.09 9.65 -1.85
C GLU A 40 -5.40 10.28 -0.48
N HIS A 41 -6.03 9.52 0.42
CA HIS A 41 -6.32 9.97 1.78
C HIS A 41 -5.06 10.32 2.59
N MET A 42 -3.98 9.53 2.46
CA MET A 42 -2.69 9.74 3.12
C MET A 42 -1.93 10.92 2.49
N HIS A 43 -1.85 10.94 1.16
CA HIS A 43 -1.12 11.91 0.36
C HIS A 43 -1.70 13.32 0.53
N ASN A 44 -3.02 13.45 0.66
CA ASN A 44 -3.70 14.71 1.02
C ASN A 44 -3.26 15.25 2.40
N LYS A 45 -2.65 14.44 3.27
CA LYS A 45 -2.08 14.85 4.56
C LYS A 45 -0.56 14.99 4.53
N ASN A 46 0.04 14.89 3.34
CA ASN A 46 1.48 14.78 3.11
C ASN A 46 2.11 13.59 3.85
N ILE A 47 1.43 12.45 3.89
CA ILE A 47 1.96 11.21 4.49
C ILE A 47 2.24 10.22 3.37
N VAL A 48 3.46 9.67 3.34
CA VAL A 48 3.87 8.55 2.48
C VAL A 48 3.87 7.26 3.27
N HIS A 49 3.52 6.13 2.64
CA HIS A 49 3.50 4.82 3.27
C HIS A 49 4.90 4.18 3.33
N LEU A 50 5.63 4.20 2.21
CA LEU A 50 6.99 3.69 1.99
C LEU A 50 7.20 2.17 2.09
N ASP A 51 6.16 1.41 2.45
CA ASP A 51 6.20 -0.06 2.50
C ASP A 51 4.95 -0.70 1.88
N LEU A 52 4.60 -0.30 0.66
CA LEU A 52 3.50 -0.92 -0.07
C LEU A 52 3.96 -2.22 -0.72
N ARG A 53 3.39 -3.32 -0.24
CA ARG A 53 3.73 -4.69 -0.62
C ARG A 53 2.54 -5.61 -0.31
N PRO A 54 2.44 -6.79 -0.93
CA PRO A 54 1.25 -7.64 -0.81
C PRO A 54 0.88 -7.99 0.64
N GLU A 55 1.87 -8.13 1.51
CA GLU A 55 1.71 -8.48 2.93
C GLU A 55 1.05 -7.37 3.75
N ASN A 56 1.16 -6.12 3.29
CA ASN A 56 0.61 -4.93 3.95
C ASN A 56 -0.77 -4.55 3.39
N ILE A 57 -1.35 -5.37 2.50
CA ILE A 57 -2.69 -5.19 1.98
C ILE A 57 -3.56 -6.31 2.51
N MET A 58 -4.50 -5.95 3.38
CA MET A 58 -5.37 -6.90 4.05
C MET A 58 -6.80 -6.82 3.54
N LEU A 59 -7.51 -7.94 3.59
CA LEU A 59 -8.97 -7.95 3.48
C LEU A 59 -9.57 -7.53 4.82
N SER A 60 -10.52 -6.59 4.78
CA SER A 60 -11.21 -6.09 5.98
C SER A 60 -11.89 -7.25 6.73
N GLU A 61 -12.61 -8.08 5.99
CA GLU A 61 -13.40 -9.21 6.50
C GLU A 61 -13.34 -10.38 5.53
N LYS A 62 -13.47 -11.61 6.05
CA LYS A 62 -13.46 -12.83 5.22
C LYS A 62 -14.63 -12.83 4.24
N GLY A 63 -14.36 -13.23 2.99
CA GLY A 63 -15.36 -13.30 1.94
C GLY A 63 -15.77 -11.94 1.34
N THR A 64 -15.12 -10.85 1.75
CA THR A 64 -15.30 -9.52 1.16
C THR A 64 -14.09 -9.14 0.32
N ASP A 65 -14.29 -8.31 -0.70
CA ASP A 65 -13.21 -7.72 -1.50
C ASP A 65 -12.80 -6.32 -1.02
N GLN A 66 -13.21 -5.96 0.20
CA GLN A 66 -12.87 -4.67 0.82
C GLN A 66 -11.47 -4.76 1.39
N ILE A 67 -10.55 -3.92 0.91
CA ILE A 67 -9.16 -3.92 1.38
C ILE A 67 -8.89 -2.82 2.41
N LYS A 68 -7.91 -3.06 3.27
CA LYS A 68 -7.34 -2.09 4.20
C LYS A 68 -5.83 -2.15 4.11
N LEU A 69 -5.22 -0.97 4.12
CA LEU A 69 -3.78 -0.83 4.22
C LEU A 69 -3.35 -0.99 5.68
N SER A 70 -2.26 -1.72 5.90
CA SER A 70 -1.68 -1.98 7.22
C SER A 70 -0.19 -1.65 7.26
N ASP A 71 0.36 -1.69 8.47
CA ASP A 71 1.79 -1.44 8.77
C ASP A 71 2.33 -0.07 8.33
N PHE A 72 2.08 0.93 9.18
CA PHE A 72 2.55 2.30 8.99
C PHE A 72 3.94 2.54 9.62
N GLY A 73 4.70 1.49 9.97
CA GLY A 73 5.99 1.63 10.68
C GLY A 73 7.04 2.44 9.90
N LEU A 74 7.04 2.32 8.57
CA LEU A 74 7.90 3.10 7.69
C LEU A 74 7.27 4.39 7.20
N SER A 75 5.98 4.64 7.50
CA SER A 75 5.30 5.84 7.03
C SER A 75 5.93 7.12 7.57
N ARG A 76 5.94 8.18 6.75
CA ARG A 76 6.54 9.48 7.10
C ARG A 76 5.65 10.62 6.66
N ARG A 77 5.58 11.67 7.48
CA ARG A 77 5.00 12.95 7.05
C ARG A 77 6.06 13.79 6.35
N LEU A 78 5.83 14.12 5.10
CA LEU A 78 6.68 15.02 4.32
C LEU A 78 6.48 16.46 4.80
N ARG A 79 7.58 17.18 4.99
CA ARG A 79 7.55 18.60 5.31
C ARG A 79 8.19 19.39 4.18
N ARG A 80 7.64 20.56 3.85
CA ARG A 80 8.12 21.40 2.74
C ARG A 80 9.54 21.95 2.98
N ASP A 81 9.92 22.08 4.24
CA ASP A 81 11.20 22.67 4.68
C ASP A 81 12.32 21.64 4.88
N LYS A 82 12.03 20.34 4.73
CA LYS A 82 12.99 19.29 5.06
C LYS A 82 12.87 18.09 4.12
N SER A 83 14.00 17.70 3.54
CA SER A 83 14.12 16.43 2.82
C SER A 83 13.91 15.26 3.77
N THR A 84 12.99 14.37 3.40
CA THR A 84 12.78 13.08 4.06
C THR A 84 13.41 12.01 3.18
N PHE A 85 14.12 11.08 3.79
CA PHE A 85 14.73 9.94 3.11
C PHE A 85 14.03 8.66 3.55
N GLY A 86 13.85 7.73 2.62
CA GLY A 86 13.27 6.42 2.90
C GLY A 86 14.29 5.49 3.55
N THR A 87 13.80 4.47 4.24
CA THR A 87 14.59 3.31 4.64
C THR A 87 14.41 2.24 3.58
N MET A 88 15.43 1.41 3.33
CA MET A 88 15.24 0.24 2.46
C MET A 88 14.19 -0.69 3.09
N GLY A 89 13.09 -0.89 2.37
CA GLY A 89 12.11 -1.95 2.62
C GLY A 89 12.49 -3.24 1.89
N SER A 90 11.48 -4.03 1.49
CA SER A 90 11.68 -5.18 0.59
C SER A 90 12.12 -4.70 -0.80
N PRO A 91 13.32 -5.05 -1.29
CA PRO A 91 13.92 -4.43 -2.47
C PRO A 91 13.08 -4.54 -3.75
N GLU A 92 12.25 -5.58 -3.87
CA GLU A 92 11.35 -5.83 -5.00
C GLU A 92 10.24 -4.78 -5.17
N PHE A 93 9.83 -4.07 -4.11
CA PHE A 93 8.79 -3.03 -4.15
C PHE A 93 9.33 -1.60 -3.95
N VAL A 94 10.64 -1.46 -3.80
CA VAL A 94 11.30 -0.19 -3.42
C VAL A 94 11.53 0.69 -4.66
N ALA A 95 11.10 1.95 -4.57
CA ALA A 95 11.30 2.93 -5.62
C ALA A 95 12.80 3.27 -5.82
N PRO A 96 13.23 3.57 -7.07
CA PRO A 96 14.64 3.80 -7.38
C PRO A 96 15.26 4.97 -6.60
N GLU A 97 14.50 6.01 -6.25
CA GLU A 97 14.98 7.11 -5.42
C GLU A 97 15.42 6.66 -4.02
N ILE A 98 14.79 5.64 -3.43
CA ILE A 98 15.20 5.11 -2.13
C ILE A 98 16.55 4.39 -2.27
N VAL A 99 16.71 3.57 -3.32
CA VAL A 99 17.97 2.86 -3.61
C VAL A 99 19.12 3.84 -3.85
N GLN A 100 18.82 4.95 -4.53
CA GLN A 100 19.77 6.01 -4.84
C GLN A 100 19.96 7.02 -3.69
N GLN A 101 19.39 6.77 -2.51
CA GLN A 101 19.45 7.66 -1.35
C GLN A 101 19.00 9.10 -1.65
N ARG A 102 18.03 9.25 -2.56
CA ARG A 102 17.39 10.52 -2.88
C ARG A 102 16.18 10.75 -1.97
N PRO A 103 15.75 12.01 -1.78
CA PRO A 103 14.56 12.31 -0.98
C PRO A 103 13.31 11.63 -1.55
N VAL A 104 12.49 11.08 -0.66
CA VAL A 104 11.21 10.47 -1.03
C VAL A 104 10.14 11.55 -1.25
N SER A 105 9.14 11.21 -2.06
CA SER A 105 7.99 12.07 -2.30
C SER A 105 6.70 11.23 -2.32
N LEU A 106 5.55 11.89 -2.52
CA LEU A 106 4.27 11.18 -2.69
C LEU A 106 4.32 10.18 -3.86
N SER A 107 5.12 10.46 -4.91
CA SER A 107 5.27 9.56 -6.05
C SER A 107 6.03 8.28 -5.70
N THR A 108 6.75 8.24 -4.58
CA THR A 108 7.50 7.05 -4.15
C THR A 108 6.56 5.88 -3.88
N ASP A 109 5.39 6.12 -3.27
CA ASP A 109 4.37 5.10 -3.09
C ASP A 109 3.79 4.62 -4.44
N MET A 110 3.74 5.50 -5.45
CA MET A 110 3.16 5.18 -6.77
C MET A 110 4.01 4.17 -7.56
N TRP A 111 5.32 4.12 -7.33
CA TRP A 111 6.17 3.06 -7.86
C TRP A 111 5.70 1.69 -7.38
N SER A 112 5.54 1.54 -6.07
CA SER A 112 5.13 0.28 -5.45
C SER A 112 3.72 -0.14 -5.88
N VAL A 113 2.80 0.82 -6.11
CA VAL A 113 1.49 0.53 -6.74
C VAL A 113 1.66 -0.09 -8.13
N GLY A 114 2.58 0.43 -8.95
CA GLY A 114 2.87 -0.13 -10.27
C GLY A 114 3.40 -1.56 -10.21
N VAL A 115 4.32 -1.84 -9.27
CA VAL A 115 4.83 -3.20 -9.04
C VAL A 115 3.71 -4.15 -8.58
N LEU A 116 2.87 -3.70 -7.64
CA LEU A 116 1.73 -4.49 -7.16
C LEU A 116 0.74 -4.83 -8.28
N ALA A 117 0.40 -3.85 -9.13
CA ALA A 117 -0.49 -4.06 -10.26
C ALA A 117 0.10 -4.99 -11.34
N TYR A 118 1.43 -5.11 -11.42
CA TYR A 118 2.09 -6.04 -12.33
C TYR A 118 2.14 -7.47 -11.79
N VAL A 119 2.30 -7.63 -10.47
CA VAL A 119 2.42 -8.95 -9.81
C VAL A 119 1.07 -9.62 -9.59
N MET A 120 0.00 -8.84 -9.40
CA MET A 120 -1.37 -9.31 -9.19
C MET A 120 -2.09 -9.59 -10.50
#